data_AF-A0A1Q7J2Q6-F1
#
_entry.id   AF-A0A1Q7J2Q6-F1
#
_cell.length_a   1.000
_cell.length_b   1.000
_cell.length_c   1.000
_cell.angle_alpha   90.00
_cell.angle_beta   90.00
_cell.angle_gamma   90.00
#
_symmetry.space_group_name_H-M   'P 1'
#
loop_
_entity.id
_entity.type
_entity.pdbx_description
1 polymer ?
#
loop_
_entity_poly.entity_id
_entity_poly.type
_entity_poly.pdbx_seq_one_letter_code
_entity_poly.pdbx_strand_id
1 'polypeptide(L)'
;MLRELLETLDQIGRKLTVLFPVHPRTRERVHTLGFQRDRSGGLRLLEPLGYLDMLGLVAGAQLVITDSGGLQEETTFLGVPCVTVRPNTERPVTCTHGTNRLVAPRRDVMLNAVDRAVTRRSPVRPVIERWDGRAAERIVRVLCDGELLDLDSAPAAPAHLPRRAMAMPQPLAAS
;
A
#
# COMPACT_ATOMS: atom_id res chain seq x y z
N MET A 1 15.17 -14.32 8.34
CA MET A 1 14.03 -13.58 7.73
C MET A 1 14.09 -12.07 7.97
N LEU A 2 13.89 -11.53 9.18
CA LEU A 2 13.86 -10.06 9.39
C LEU A 2 15.13 -9.33 8.93
N ARG A 3 16.32 -9.86 9.25
CA ARG A 3 17.60 -9.30 8.77
C ARG A 3 17.63 -9.17 7.24
N GLU A 4 17.23 -10.23 6.53
CA GLU A 4 17.24 -10.25 5.07
C GLU A 4 16.26 -9.22 4.48
N LEU A 5 15.08 -9.04 5.08
CA LEU A 5 14.14 -7.99 4.70
C LEU A 5 14.76 -6.60 4.89
N LEU A 6 15.36 -6.33 6.05
CA LEU A 6 15.98 -5.04 6.34
C LEU A 6 17.13 -4.72 5.38
N GLU A 7 18.02 -5.68 5.12
CA GLU A 7 19.11 -5.52 4.16
C GLU A 7 18.60 -5.32 2.73
N THR A 8 17.48 -5.97 2.37
CA THR A 8 16.84 -5.78 1.06
C THR A 8 16.23 -4.39 0.94
N LEU A 9 15.55 -3.90 1.99
CA LEU A 9 15.02 -2.53 2.05
C LEU A 9 16.14 -1.48 2.00
N ASP A 10 17.26 -1.73 2.66
CA ASP A 10 18.44 -0.85 2.62
C ASP A 10 19.06 -0.79 1.22
N GLN A 11 19.12 -1.94 0.52
CA GLN A 11 19.55 -2.00 -0.86
C GLN A 11 18.60 -1.27 -1.82
N ILE A 12 17.27 -1.40 -1.65
CA ILE A 12 16.28 -0.60 -2.39
C ILE A 12 16.49 0.90 -2.08
N GLY A 13 16.82 1.21 -0.83
CA GLY A 13 17.20 2.53 -0.33
C GLY A 13 18.32 3.21 -1.11
N ARG A 14 19.17 2.47 -1.84
CA ARG A 14 20.23 3.06 -2.67
C ARG A 14 19.69 3.72 -3.94
N LYS A 15 18.48 3.36 -4.39
CA LYS A 15 17.85 3.90 -5.61
C LYS A 15 16.61 4.75 -5.30
N LEU A 16 15.90 4.44 -4.22
CA LEU A 16 14.64 5.06 -3.84
C LEU A 16 14.66 5.48 -2.38
N THR A 17 13.93 6.54 -2.04
CA THR A 17 13.63 6.83 -0.63
C THR A 17 12.65 5.78 -0.10
N VAL A 18 13.04 5.06 0.96
CA VAL A 18 12.23 4.02 1.59
C VAL A 18 11.81 4.51 2.97
N LEU A 19 10.53 4.84 3.12
CA LEU A 19 9.93 5.18 4.40
C LEU A 19 9.36 3.91 5.02
N PHE A 20 9.88 3.50 6.17
CA PHE A 20 9.45 2.31 6.88
C PHE A 20 8.94 2.69 8.28
N PRO A 21 7.63 2.94 8.45
CA PRO A 21 7.00 3.05 9.77
C PRO A 21 7.14 1.73 10.53
N VAL A 22 7.90 1.73 11.62
CA VAL A 22 8.26 0.50 12.33
C VAL A 22 7.39 0.36 13.58
N HIS A 23 6.58 -0.70 13.62
CA HIS A 23 5.84 -1.08 14.83
C HIS A 23 6.80 -1.27 16.04
N PRO A 24 6.44 -0.87 17.27
CA PRO A 24 7.36 -0.93 18.42
C PRO A 24 8.01 -2.31 18.61
N ARG A 25 7.21 -3.39 18.52
CA ARG A 25 7.70 -4.79 18.54
C ARG A 25 8.79 -5.09 17.49
N THR A 26 8.68 -4.55 16.28
CA THR A 26 9.68 -4.77 15.22
C THR A 26 10.93 -3.95 15.48
N ARG A 27 10.78 -2.74 16.04
CA ARG A 27 11.89 -1.85 16.37
C ARG A 27 12.84 -2.45 17.40
N GLU A 28 12.29 -3.05 18.46
CA GLU A 28 13.08 -3.80 19.46
C GLU A 28 13.89 -4.92 18.79
N ARG A 29 13.25 -5.70 17.91
CA ARG A 29 13.94 -6.78 17.17
C ARG A 29 15.04 -6.25 16.26
N VAL A 30 14.83 -5.12 15.59
CA VAL A 30 15.87 -4.47 14.77
C VAL A 30 17.08 -4.09 15.63
N HIS A 31 16.83 -3.54 16.82
CA HIS A 31 17.88 -3.18 17.77
C HIS A 31 18.65 -4.42 18.26
N THR A 32 17.96 -5.48 18.69
CA THR A 32 18.59 -6.73 19.13
C THR A 32 19.39 -7.40 18.02
N LEU A 33 18.96 -7.28 16.76
CA LEU A 33 19.71 -7.79 15.61
C LEU A 33 20.98 -6.99 15.31
N GLY A 34 21.20 -5.84 15.95
CA GLY A 34 22.34 -4.96 15.66
C GLY A 34 22.34 -4.47 14.21
N PHE A 35 21.18 -4.39 13.56
CA PHE A 35 21.10 -3.94 12.17
C PHE A 35 21.49 -2.46 12.06
N GLN A 36 22.47 -2.17 11.22
CA GLN A 36 22.91 -0.82 10.91
C GLN A 36 22.58 -0.54 9.45
N ARG A 37 21.71 0.44 9.22
CA ARG A 37 21.38 0.92 7.87
C ARG A 37 22.52 1.78 7.31
N ASP A 38 22.64 1.81 5.99
CA ASP A 38 23.52 2.76 5.33
C ASP A 38 22.97 4.19 5.53
N ARG A 39 23.73 5.03 6.24
CA ARG A 39 23.34 6.42 6.51
C ARG A 39 23.33 7.30 5.26
N SER A 40 24.11 6.91 4.23
CA SER A 40 24.09 7.57 2.92
C SER A 40 22.95 7.09 2.02
N GLY A 41 22.32 5.96 2.37
CA GLY A 41 21.16 5.42 1.68
C GLY A 41 19.86 6.17 1.98
N GLY A 42 18.79 5.75 1.29
CA GLY A 42 17.44 6.30 1.36
C GLY A 42 16.52 5.62 2.38
N LEU A 43 16.97 4.60 3.12
CA LEU A 43 16.14 3.92 4.13
C LEU A 43 15.94 4.82 5.36
N ARG A 44 14.69 5.07 5.72
CA ARG A 44 14.27 5.85 6.90
C ARG A 44 13.33 5.00 7.74
N LEU A 45 13.76 4.68 8.96
CA LEU A 45 12.89 4.05 9.96
C LEU A 45 12.11 5.15 10.67
N LEU A 46 10.79 5.10 10.60
CA LEU A 46 9.89 6.09 11.18
C LEU A 46 9.20 5.51 12.42
N GLU A 47 8.73 6.40 13.29
CA GLU A 47 7.75 6.02 14.33
C GLU A 47 6.44 5.53 13.69
N PRO A 48 5.63 4.74 14.42
CA PRO A 48 4.29 4.38 13.97
C PRO A 48 3.49 5.62 13.59
N LEU A 49 2.79 5.54 12.47
CA LEU A 49 2.00 6.65 11.93
C LEU A 49 0.51 6.45 12.21
N GLY A 50 -0.22 7.56 12.33
CA GLY A 50 -1.68 7.54 12.31
C GLY A 50 -2.20 7.09 10.93
N TYR A 51 -3.47 6.67 10.90
CA TYR A 51 -4.09 6.15 9.68
C TYR A 51 -4.03 7.15 8.51
N LEU A 52 -4.39 8.42 8.76
CA LEU A 52 -4.42 9.46 7.73
C LEU A 52 -3.03 9.79 7.19
N ASP A 53 -2.01 9.85 8.05
CA ASP A 53 -0.63 10.09 7.65
C ASP A 53 -0.11 8.95 6.78
N MET A 54 -0.40 7.71 7.18
CA MET A 54 -0.04 6.52 6.41
C MET A 54 -0.72 6.53 5.03
N LEU A 55 -2.01 6.86 4.98
CA LEU A 55 -2.75 6.97 3.72
C LEU A 55 -2.17 8.06 2.80
N GLY A 56 -1.77 9.21 3.36
CA GLY A 56 -1.09 10.27 2.62
C GLY A 56 0.24 9.82 2.01
N LEU A 57 1.05 9.09 2.77
CA LEU A 57 2.29 8.50 2.25
C LEU A 57 2.01 7.49 1.13
N VAL A 58 1.02 6.63 1.29
CA VAL A 58 0.66 5.62 0.29
C VAL A 58 0.18 6.28 -1.00
N ALA A 59 -0.71 7.27 -0.91
CA ALA A 59 -1.24 7.98 -2.07
C ALA A 59 -0.14 8.66 -2.91
N GLY A 60 0.93 9.15 -2.25
CA GLY A 60 2.10 9.74 -2.90
C GLY A 60 3.18 8.74 -3.33
N ALA A 61 3.08 7.46 -2.96
CA ALA A 61 4.15 6.50 -3.17
C ALA A 61 4.31 6.08 -4.64
N GLN A 62 5.55 5.73 -5.01
CA GLN A 62 5.82 5.07 -6.29
C GLN A 62 5.39 3.60 -6.28
N LEU A 63 5.55 2.94 -5.14
CA LEU A 63 5.05 1.62 -4.81
C LEU A 63 4.96 1.44 -3.29
N VAL A 64 4.28 0.39 -2.86
CA VAL A 64 4.24 -0.04 -1.46
C VAL A 64 4.73 -1.47 -1.34
N ILE A 65 5.56 -1.74 -0.33
CA ILE A 65 5.95 -3.10 0.08
C ILE A 65 5.24 -3.39 1.41
N THR A 66 4.50 -4.49 1.50
CA THR A 66 3.69 -4.77 2.70
C THR A 66 3.43 -6.25 2.93
N ASP A 67 3.02 -6.63 4.12
CA ASP A 67 2.36 -7.89 4.45
C ASP A 67 0.90 -7.70 4.88
N SER A 68 0.43 -6.45 4.97
CA SER A 68 -0.92 -6.09 5.39
C SER A 68 -1.97 -6.46 4.34
N GLY A 69 -3.07 -7.06 4.78
CA GLY A 69 -4.26 -7.33 3.95
C GLY A 69 -4.95 -6.06 3.48
N GLY A 70 -5.30 -5.17 4.43
CA GLY A 70 -6.01 -3.93 4.12
C GLY A 70 -5.21 -3.01 3.20
N LEU A 71 -3.89 -2.96 3.36
CA LEU A 71 -3.05 -2.09 2.53
C LEU A 71 -2.99 -2.55 1.06
N GLN A 72 -3.23 -3.83 0.78
CA GLN A 72 -3.37 -4.32 -0.59
C GLN A 72 -4.60 -3.73 -1.28
N GLU A 73 -5.71 -3.59 -0.56
CA GLU A 73 -6.94 -3.00 -1.08
C GLU A 73 -6.78 -1.49 -1.24
N GLU A 74 -6.22 -0.81 -0.24
CA GLU A 74 -6.02 0.65 -0.27
C GLU A 74 -5.08 1.06 -1.40
N THR A 75 -3.96 0.36 -1.59
CA THR A 75 -3.03 0.62 -2.71
C THR A 75 -3.70 0.38 -4.06
N THR A 76 -4.50 -0.67 -4.18
CA THR A 76 -5.27 -0.98 -5.39
C THR A 76 -6.30 0.11 -5.68
N PHE A 77 -7.04 0.56 -4.66
CA PHE A 77 -7.96 1.69 -4.75
C PHE A 77 -7.23 2.98 -5.15
N LEU A 78 -6.02 3.21 -4.67
CA LEU A 78 -5.26 4.42 -5.02
C LEU A 78 -4.51 4.31 -6.38
N GLY A 79 -4.50 3.13 -7.01
CA GLY A 79 -3.71 2.89 -8.22
C GLY A 79 -2.20 2.96 -7.95
N VAL A 80 -1.79 2.57 -6.74
CA VAL A 80 -0.39 2.50 -6.31
C VAL A 80 0.07 1.05 -6.42
N PRO A 81 1.16 0.75 -7.14
CA PRO A 81 1.71 -0.60 -7.22
C PRO A 81 2.04 -1.17 -5.84
N CYS A 82 1.70 -2.43 -5.60
CA CYS A 82 1.93 -3.13 -4.34
C CYS A 82 2.78 -4.39 -4.55
N VAL A 83 3.76 -4.59 -3.68
CA VAL A 83 4.53 -5.83 -3.57
C VAL A 83 4.23 -6.42 -2.19
N THR A 84 3.43 -7.47 -2.17
CA THR A 84 3.04 -8.13 -0.92
C THR A 84 4.01 -9.25 -0.58
N VAL A 85 4.69 -9.17 0.56
CA VAL A 85 5.69 -10.14 1.00
C VAL A 85 5.04 -11.28 1.80
N ARG A 86 4.15 -12.04 1.13
CA ARG A 86 3.43 -13.20 1.69
C ARG A 86 3.27 -14.28 0.61
N PRO A 87 3.14 -15.56 0.99
CA PRO A 87 2.91 -16.65 0.04
C PRO A 87 1.47 -16.66 -0.52
N ASN A 88 0.52 -16.06 0.20
CA ASN A 88 -0.90 -16.04 -0.15
C ASN A 88 -1.56 -14.73 0.29
N THR A 89 -2.75 -14.47 -0.24
CA THR A 89 -3.58 -13.32 0.12
C THR A 89 -5.06 -13.68 0.10
N GLU A 90 -5.79 -13.12 1.05
CA GLU A 90 -7.25 -13.09 1.08
C GLU A 90 -7.85 -12.05 0.11
N ARG A 91 -7.02 -11.25 -0.57
CA ARG A 91 -7.41 -10.18 -1.51
C ARG A 91 -7.00 -10.47 -2.96
N PRO A 92 -7.42 -11.60 -3.57
CA PRO A 92 -6.96 -12.01 -4.91
C PRO A 92 -7.31 -11.00 -6.00
N VAL A 93 -8.36 -10.19 -5.79
CA VAL A 93 -8.77 -9.10 -6.69
C VAL A 93 -7.63 -8.11 -6.98
N THR A 94 -6.78 -7.86 -5.99
CA THR A 94 -5.63 -6.94 -6.11
C THR A 94 -4.54 -7.49 -7.02
N CYS A 95 -4.39 -8.82 -7.08
CA CYS A 95 -3.43 -9.48 -7.96
C CYS A 95 -3.99 -9.63 -9.39
N THR A 96 -5.27 -10.01 -9.51
CA THR A 96 -5.93 -10.21 -10.81
C THR A 96 -6.07 -8.91 -11.60
N HIS A 97 -6.30 -7.78 -10.92
CA HIS A 97 -6.32 -6.45 -11.54
C HIS A 97 -4.91 -5.84 -11.74
N GLY A 98 -3.85 -6.58 -11.42
CA GLY A 98 -2.46 -6.22 -11.74
C GLY A 98 -1.85 -5.11 -10.88
N THR A 99 -2.52 -4.67 -9.82
CA THR A 99 -1.99 -3.66 -8.89
C THR A 99 -1.07 -4.25 -7.83
N ASN A 100 -1.18 -5.54 -7.54
CA ASN A 100 -0.42 -6.22 -6.50
C ASN A 100 0.33 -7.46 -7.02
N ARG A 101 1.47 -7.76 -6.42
CA ARG A 101 2.27 -8.96 -6.66
C ARG A 101 2.70 -9.60 -5.35
N LEU A 102 2.31 -10.85 -5.14
CA LEU A 102 2.82 -11.66 -4.03
C LEU A 102 4.26 -12.11 -4.30
N VAL A 103 5.12 -12.00 -3.29
CA VAL A 103 6.52 -12.43 -3.37
C VAL A 103 6.93 -13.16 -2.10
N ALA A 104 7.85 -14.11 -2.25
CA ALA A 104 8.57 -14.68 -1.13
C ALA A 104 9.50 -13.62 -0.49
N PRO A 105 9.77 -13.70 0.83
CA PRO A 105 10.71 -12.81 1.53
C PRO A 105 12.17 -13.14 1.20
N ARG A 106 12.52 -13.21 -0.09
CA ARG A 106 13.87 -13.44 -0.60
C ARG A 106 14.36 -12.21 -1.34
N ARG A 107 15.61 -11.81 -1.08
CA ARG A 107 16.20 -10.57 -1.63
C ARG A 107 16.04 -10.42 -3.13
N ASP A 108 16.47 -11.41 -3.90
CA ASP A 108 16.42 -11.42 -5.37
C ASP A 108 14.99 -11.25 -5.90
N VAL A 109 14.02 -11.92 -5.29
CA VAL A 109 12.61 -11.86 -5.69
C VAL A 109 12.03 -10.47 -5.43
N MET A 110 12.29 -9.93 -4.25
CA MET A 110 11.81 -8.62 -3.84
C MET A 110 12.39 -7.51 -4.72
N LEU A 111 13.71 -7.52 -4.96
CA LEU A 111 14.36 -6.53 -5.82
C LEU A 111 13.79 -6.55 -7.25
N ASN A 112 13.64 -7.74 -7.84
CA ASN A 112 13.04 -7.88 -9.16
C ASN A 112 11.58 -7.42 -9.20
N ALA A 113 10.80 -7.70 -8.15
CA ALA A 113 9.40 -7.28 -8.08
C ALA A 113 9.28 -5.75 -7.94
N VAL A 114 10.14 -5.13 -7.14
CA VAL A 114 10.21 -3.67 -7.00
C VAL A 114 10.59 -3.01 -8.32
N ASP A 115 11.66 -3.47 -8.98
CA ASP A 115 12.08 -2.91 -10.27
C ASP A 115 10.96 -3.03 -11.33
N ARG A 116 10.22 -4.16 -11.35
CA ARG A 116 9.05 -4.33 -12.24
C ARG A 116 7.89 -3.41 -11.86
N ALA A 117 7.61 -3.23 -10.58
CA ALA A 117 6.50 -2.38 -10.11
C ALA A 117 6.74 -0.90 -10.44
N VAL A 118 7.98 -0.42 -10.31
CA VAL A 118 8.36 0.95 -10.69
C VAL A 118 8.28 1.14 -12.20
N THR A 119 8.83 0.22 -12.98
CA THR A 119 8.95 0.36 -14.45
C THR A 119 7.64 0.15 -15.19
N ARG A 120 6.74 -0.69 -14.68
CA ARG A 120 5.46 -1.04 -15.33
C ARG A 120 4.25 -0.42 -14.63
N ARG A 121 4.42 0.69 -13.94
CA ARG A 121 3.31 1.37 -13.27
C ARG A 121 2.26 1.80 -14.32
N SER A 122 1.07 1.22 -14.23
CA SER A 122 -0.06 1.68 -15.05
C SER A 122 -0.42 3.12 -14.67
N PRO A 123 -0.63 4.02 -15.66
CA PRO A 123 -1.14 5.35 -15.38
C PRO A 123 -2.62 5.32 -14.99
N VAL A 124 -3.34 4.24 -15.36
CA VAL A 124 -4.79 4.07 -15.14
C VAL A 124 -5.03 3.25 -13.88
N ARG A 125 -5.91 3.76 -13.01
CA ARG A 125 -6.40 3.06 -11.82
C ARG A 125 -7.35 1.93 -12.26
N PRO A 126 -7.27 0.72 -11.68
CA PRO A 126 -8.23 -0.33 -12.00
C PRO A 126 -9.65 0.10 -11.61
N VAL A 127 -10.60 -0.20 -12.48
CA VAL A 127 -12.02 -0.13 -12.18
C VAL A 127 -12.40 -1.49 -11.61
N ILE A 128 -12.66 -1.53 -10.31
CA ILE A 128 -13.12 -2.74 -9.62
C ILE A 128 -14.57 -2.53 -9.26
N GLU A 129 -15.37 -3.53 -9.56
CA GLU A 129 -16.79 -3.55 -9.23
C GLU A 129 -17.04 -3.24 -7.75
N ARG A 130 -17.96 -2.31 -7.48
CA ARG A 130 -18.40 -1.86 -6.14
C ARG A 130 -17.32 -1.20 -5.27
N TRP A 131 -16.15 -0.89 -5.83
CA TRP A 131 -15.11 -0.09 -5.16
C TRP A 131 -15.32 1.41 -5.39
N ASP A 132 -16.56 1.86 -5.21
CA ASP A 132 -17.04 3.21 -5.51
C ASP A 132 -17.28 4.07 -4.26
N GLY A 133 -16.94 3.55 -3.08
CA GLY A 133 -17.12 4.23 -1.80
C GLY A 133 -18.55 4.19 -1.25
N ARG A 134 -19.49 3.50 -1.92
CA ARG A 134 -20.91 3.45 -1.51
C ARG A 134 -21.28 2.21 -0.71
N ALA A 135 -20.31 1.55 -0.08
CA ALA A 135 -20.55 0.34 0.70
C ALA A 135 -21.53 0.58 1.85
N ALA A 136 -21.35 1.66 2.62
CA ALA A 136 -22.22 2.01 3.74
C ALA A 136 -23.67 2.26 3.29
N GLU A 137 -23.86 3.01 2.21
CA GLU A 137 -25.20 3.28 1.64
C GLU A 137 -25.93 1.99 1.27
N ARG A 138 -25.24 1.05 0.61
CA ARG A 138 -25.82 -0.26 0.25
C ARG A 138 -26.17 -1.08 1.48
N ILE A 139 -25.29 -1.09 2.49
CA ILE A 139 -25.52 -1.83 3.74
C ILE A 139 -26.76 -1.30 4.45
N VAL A 140 -26.91 0.03 4.54
CA VAL A 140 -28.09 0.64 5.17
C VAL A 140 -29.37 0.26 4.43
N ARG A 141 -29.41 0.29 3.10
CA ARG A 141 -30.61 -0.11 2.34
C ARG A 141 -31.01 -1.57 2.57
N VAL A 142 -30.04 -2.47 2.64
CA VAL A 142 -30.30 -3.88 2.95
C VAL A 142 -30.86 -4.04 4.36
N LEU A 143 -30.23 -3.39 5.35
CA LEU A 143 -30.59 -3.57 6.77
C LEU A 143 -31.88 -2.84 7.18
N CYS A 144 -32.14 -1.66 6.62
CA CYS A 144 -33.25 -0.80 7.02
C CYS A 144 -34.43 -0.86 6.05
N ASP A 145 -34.18 -0.98 4.75
CA ASP A 145 -35.22 -0.88 3.72
C ASP A 145 -35.61 -2.25 3.14
N GLY A 146 -34.89 -3.32 3.53
CA GLY A 146 -35.14 -4.68 3.07
C GLY A 146 -34.79 -4.92 1.60
N GLU A 147 -33.98 -4.05 1.00
CA GLU A 147 -33.51 -4.23 -0.38
C GLU A 147 -32.67 -5.50 -0.51
N LEU A 148 -32.94 -6.31 -1.54
CA LEU A 148 -32.08 -7.42 -1.92
C LEU A 148 -30.94 -6.90 -2.80
N LEU A 149 -29.72 -7.00 -2.32
CA LEU A 149 -28.53 -6.70 -3.12
C LEU A 149 -28.19 -7.93 -3.97
N ASP A 150 -28.53 -7.88 -5.27
CA ASP A 150 -28.10 -8.90 -6.22
C ASP A 150 -26.59 -8.81 -6.43
N LEU A 151 -25.85 -9.79 -5.89
CA LEU A 151 -24.40 -9.79 -5.94
C LEU A 151 -23.84 -10.01 -7.36
N ASP A 152 -24.65 -10.53 -8.27
CA ASP A 152 -24.27 -10.83 -9.66
C ASP A 152 -24.62 -9.67 -10.63
N SER A 153 -25.38 -8.67 -10.16
CA SER A 153 -25.68 -7.46 -10.92
C SER A 153 -24.52 -6.45 -10.89
N ALA A 154 -23.98 -6.15 -12.07
CA ALA A 154 -22.92 -5.16 -12.22
C ALA A 154 -23.44 -3.75 -11.86
N PRO A 155 -22.80 -3.01 -10.93
CA PRO A 155 -23.16 -1.63 -10.66
C PRO A 155 -22.83 -0.74 -11.86
N ALA A 156 -23.53 0.40 -11.96
CA ALA A 156 -23.15 1.46 -12.90
C ALA A 156 -21.67 1.84 -12.71
N ALA A 157 -20.94 2.00 -13.81
CA ALA A 157 -19.50 2.26 -13.79
C ALA A 157 -19.18 3.51 -12.93
N PRO A 158 -18.15 3.46 -12.06
CA PRO A 158 -17.79 4.61 -11.24
C PRO A 158 -17.29 5.76 -12.14
N ALA A 159 -17.69 6.99 -11.81
CA ALA A 159 -17.14 8.18 -12.45
C ALA A 159 -15.65 8.29 -12.10
N HIS A 160 -14.79 8.36 -13.12
CA HIS A 160 -13.36 8.61 -12.92
C HIS A 160 -13.16 9.97 -12.25
N LEU A 161 -12.70 9.98 -11.00
CA LEU A 161 -12.13 11.19 -10.40
C LEU A 161 -10.68 11.33 -10.90
N PRO A 162 -10.35 12.38 -11.67
CA PRO A 162 -8.98 12.60 -12.12
C PRO A 162 -8.05 12.84 -10.93
N ARG A 163 -6.76 12.56 -11.12
CA ARG A 163 -5.70 12.90 -10.15
C ARG A 163 -5.72 14.41 -9.89
N ARG A 164 -6.40 14.87 -8.84
CA ARG A 164 -6.13 16.18 -8.26
C ARG A 164 -5.09 15.99 -7.17
N ALA A 165 -3.88 16.45 -7.42
CA ALA A 165 -2.96 16.74 -6.33
C ALA A 165 -3.62 17.84 -5.48
N MET A 166 -4.17 17.48 -4.33
CA MET A 166 -4.49 18.45 -3.31
C MET A 166 -3.23 18.69 -2.50
N ALA A 167 -2.66 19.89 -2.62
CA ALA A 167 -1.67 20.34 -1.66
C ALA A 167 -2.32 20.32 -0.28
N MET A 168 -1.74 19.57 0.66
CA MET A 168 -2.13 19.69 2.06
C MET A 168 -1.66 21.05 2.55
N PRO A 169 -2.56 21.92 3.07
CA PRO A 169 -2.14 23.16 3.68
C PRO A 169 -1.22 22.83 4.87
N GLN A 170 -0.02 23.40 4.89
CA GLN A 170 0.84 23.31 6.06
C GLN A 170 0.15 24.02 7.23
N PRO A 171 0.13 23.44 8.43
CA PRO A 171 -0.36 24.15 9.60
C PRO A 171 0.51 25.40 9.79
N LEU A 172 -0.15 26.57 9.83
CA LEU A 172 0.49 27.83 10.17
C LEU A 172 1.25 27.62 11.48
N ALA A 173 2.55 27.88 11.46
CA ALA A 173 3.36 27.90 12.67
C ALA A 173 2.74 28.93 13.62
N ALA A 174 2.20 28.46 14.74
CA ALA A 174 1.79 29.32 15.83
C ALA A 174 3.04 30.08 16.29
N SER A 175 3.02 31.40 16.10
CA SER A 175 4.02 32.35 16.62
C SER A 175 3.78 32.61 18.09
#